data_AF-A0AAW1RIW8-F1
#
_entry.id   AF-A0AAW1RIW8-F1
#
_cell.length_a   1.000
_cell.length_b   1.000
_cell.length_c   1.000
_cell.angle_alpha   90.00
_cell.angle_beta   90.00
_cell.angle_gamma   90.00
#
_symmetry.space_group_name_H-M   'P 1'
#
loop_
_entity.id
_entity.type
_entity.pdbx_description
1 polymer ?
#
loop_
_entity_poly.entity_id
_entity_poly.type
_entity_poly.pdbx_seq_one_letter_code
_entity_poly.pdbx_strand_id
1 'polypeptide(L)'
;MHDKLLARRLVDIAASEGDALTWINIVWEGHSTHTSAGMPLFWQGRIPDRGLLYLDYISAERCNAGQEPGSDMEVAEMLRRSGVLSPRRAAAGPGWPLTSPKGPCTDQLCRLRIASPKLNVTAAQVKSLLPGLRPGPERVEAVVTLYNRLIDPENLWVVIYALKGLEQSTAMLRLGLRATFNPRRCSHHFNLDCSNPEHAEVAKKLVDIAVRMMESKTWFNIRVAGKLKTMVENSTMWAVLTTTSFTPLLEMDIMGPDAYEVLGYTEERFQQMAGSERSESLTRCAARMENTRLKQMHWYYSEGSGPPVVEPMQGLSPLRSGDSLDLSLMGKLQEQALGSPRSGTPMTPIQNVFNVDNHTPPWTAHWERIVRQTILLESRDTSPLTDIFRRFIEPDTDHMSLQQLREAMLAHGHTKSEAQYADQMARRVLHKALPAAGSAQQESANSLLALLVYDDFERIWTADFSQALTAKNLARTV
;
A
#
# COMPACT_ATOMS: atom_id res chain seq x y z
N MET A 1 23.91 15.36 16.33
CA MET A 1 23.65 16.41 17.35
C MET A 1 22.34 17.15 17.08
N HIS A 2 22.06 17.55 15.82
CA HIS A 2 20.82 18.25 15.45
C HIS A 2 19.54 17.48 15.80
N ASP A 3 19.47 16.18 15.48
CA ASP A 3 18.28 15.36 15.72
C ASP A 3 17.93 15.23 17.22
N LYS A 4 18.96 15.19 18.08
CA LYS A 4 18.76 15.16 19.54
C LYS A 4 18.11 16.45 20.05
N LEU A 5 18.53 17.60 19.51
CA LEU A 5 17.97 18.89 19.88
C LEU A 5 16.55 19.05 19.35
N LEU A 6 16.27 18.56 18.14
CA LEU A 6 14.92 18.55 17.58
C LEU A 6 13.98 17.64 18.39
N ALA A 7 14.40 16.41 18.68
CA ALA A 7 13.61 15.49 19.51
C ALA A 7 13.34 16.10 20.88
N ARG A 8 14.35 16.74 21.50
CA ARG A 8 14.17 17.42 22.79
C ARG A 8 13.14 18.54 22.71
N ARG A 9 13.22 19.38 21.67
CA ARG A 9 12.21 20.42 21.44
C ARG A 9 10.82 19.84 21.25
N LEU A 10 10.66 18.76 20.50
CA LEU A 10 9.34 18.11 20.33
C LEU A 10 8.78 17.63 21.67
N VAL A 11 9.62 17.12 22.58
CA VAL A 11 9.19 16.73 23.92
C VAL A 11 8.82 17.93 24.76
N ASP A 12 9.62 18.99 24.73
CA ASP A 12 9.34 20.20 25.48
C ASP A 12 8.01 20.85 24.99
N ILE A 13 7.77 20.86 23.68
CA ILE A 13 6.50 21.32 23.08
C ILE A 13 5.34 20.41 23.55
N ALA A 14 5.48 19.10 23.44
CA ALA A 14 4.42 18.17 23.86
C ALA A 14 4.10 18.29 25.35
N ALA A 15 5.12 18.46 26.19
CA ALA A 15 4.93 18.71 27.62
C ALA A 15 4.21 20.04 27.86
N SER A 16 4.47 21.07 27.05
CA SER A 16 3.76 22.36 27.14
C SER A 16 2.30 22.29 26.67
N GLU A 17 1.98 21.35 25.78
CA GLU A 17 0.61 21.11 25.29
C GLU A 17 -0.24 20.23 26.25
N GLY A 18 0.34 19.76 27.36
CA GLY A 18 -0.37 19.07 28.45
C GLY A 18 -0.87 17.67 28.10
N ASP A 19 -2.11 17.35 28.52
CA ASP A 19 -2.75 16.04 28.31
C ASP A 19 -3.32 15.84 26.90
N ALA A 20 -3.00 16.75 25.97
CA ALA A 20 -3.44 16.62 24.60
C ALA A 20 -2.80 15.41 23.89
N LEU A 21 -3.49 14.87 22.89
CA LEU A 21 -3.03 13.73 22.08
C LEU A 21 -2.01 14.18 21.04
N THR A 22 -0.82 14.53 21.52
CA THR A 22 0.18 15.19 20.68
C THR A 22 1.17 14.24 20.03
N TRP A 23 1.45 13.12 20.69
CA TRP A 23 2.34 12.08 20.20
C TRP A 23 1.55 10.80 20.01
N ILE A 24 1.58 10.27 18.78
CA ILE A 24 0.83 9.08 18.37
C ILE A 24 1.78 8.13 17.63
N ASN A 25 1.47 6.82 17.63
CA ASN A 25 2.21 5.79 16.90
C ASN A 25 3.71 5.80 17.17
N ILE A 26 4.09 6.00 18.42
CA ILE A 26 5.49 6.04 18.82
C ILE A 26 6.09 4.64 18.65
N VAL A 27 7.14 4.53 17.84
CA VAL A 27 7.94 3.32 17.65
C VAL A 27 9.39 3.66 17.92
N TRP A 28 10.01 2.93 18.84
CA TRP A 28 11.41 3.07 19.18
C TRP A 28 12.11 1.70 19.18
N GLU A 29 13.16 1.55 18.37
CA GLU A 29 13.92 0.30 18.23
C GLU A 29 13.02 -0.93 17.96
N GLY A 30 11.98 -0.76 17.14
CA GLY A 30 11.01 -1.81 16.83
C GLY A 30 9.97 -2.07 17.92
N HIS A 31 10.05 -1.38 19.07
CA HIS A 31 9.03 -1.41 20.11
C HIS A 31 8.01 -0.31 19.85
N SER A 32 6.78 -0.70 19.51
CA SER A 32 5.64 0.22 19.47
C SER A 32 5.15 0.49 20.89
N THR A 33 5.10 1.75 21.30
CA THR A 33 4.40 2.13 22.53
C THR A 33 2.99 2.57 22.16
N HIS A 34 2.00 1.83 22.67
CA HIS A 34 0.58 2.11 22.47
C HIS A 34 0.09 3.19 23.44
N THR A 35 0.71 4.38 23.41
CA THR A 35 0.20 5.49 24.20
C THR A 35 -0.84 6.23 23.38
N SER A 36 -2.10 6.03 23.73
CA SER A 36 -3.23 6.82 23.26
C SER A 36 -3.31 8.19 23.96
N ALA A 37 -2.26 8.60 24.68
CA ALA A 37 -2.19 9.80 25.51
C ALA A 37 -0.73 10.18 25.77
N GLY A 38 -0.19 11.04 24.91
CA GLY A 38 1.10 11.71 25.11
C GLY A 38 2.33 10.79 25.07
N MET A 39 3.47 11.40 25.38
CA MET A 39 4.75 10.72 25.50
C MET A 39 4.69 9.67 26.64
N PRO A 40 5.27 8.47 26.47
CA PRO A 40 5.32 7.47 27.52
C PRO A 40 5.89 8.06 28.82
N LEU A 41 5.26 7.77 29.97
CA LEU A 41 5.67 8.35 31.26
C LEU A 41 7.16 8.12 31.56
N PHE A 42 7.71 6.98 31.16
CA PHE A 42 9.12 6.65 31.34
C PHE A 42 10.08 7.47 30.44
N TRP A 43 9.56 8.21 29.47
CA TRP A 43 10.31 9.18 28.65
C TRP A 43 10.23 10.61 29.20
N GLN A 44 9.44 10.88 30.25
CA GLN A 44 9.41 12.19 30.92
C GLN A 44 10.81 12.56 31.39
N GLY A 45 11.48 13.41 30.61
CA GLY A 45 12.85 13.87 30.84
C GLY A 45 13.97 13.08 30.15
N ARG A 46 13.70 11.92 29.54
CA ARG A 46 14.70 11.05 28.90
C ARG A 46 14.20 10.47 27.57
N ILE A 47 14.31 11.25 26.50
CA ILE A 47 14.22 10.69 25.14
C ILE A 47 15.40 9.72 24.97
N PRO A 48 15.17 8.53 24.39
CA PRO A 48 16.27 7.65 24.02
C PRO A 48 17.35 8.40 23.24
N ASP A 49 18.60 8.28 23.68
CA ASP A 49 19.73 9.01 23.09
C ASP A 49 20.39 8.25 21.93
N ARG A 50 19.86 7.05 21.63
CA ARG A 50 20.24 6.11 20.58
C ARG A 50 18.99 5.43 20.00
N GLY A 51 19.19 4.83 18.83
CA GLY A 51 18.13 4.14 18.10
C GLY A 51 17.36 5.06 17.16
N LEU A 52 16.35 4.47 16.53
CA LEU A 52 15.48 5.15 15.58
C LEU A 52 14.11 5.35 16.23
N LEU A 53 13.66 6.60 16.25
CA LEU A 53 12.37 7.02 16.80
C LEU A 53 11.46 7.43 15.65
N TYR A 54 10.32 6.75 15.53
CA TYR A 54 9.21 7.14 14.68
C TYR A 54 8.04 7.56 15.56
N LEU A 55 7.37 8.64 15.18
CA LEU A 55 6.14 9.09 15.82
C LEU A 55 5.38 9.99 14.85
N ASP A 56 4.06 10.04 15.03
CA ASP A 56 3.22 11.09 14.49
C ASP A 56 3.06 12.19 15.55
N TYR A 57 3.29 13.44 15.15
CA TYR A 57 3.05 14.60 16.00
C TYR A 57 1.83 15.37 15.52
N ILE A 58 0.86 15.58 16.41
CA ILE A 58 -0.34 16.38 16.16
C ILE A 58 -0.40 17.48 17.20
N SER A 59 -0.12 18.72 16.78
CA SER A 59 -0.22 19.85 17.72
C SER A 59 -1.63 19.96 18.31
N ALA A 60 -1.70 20.22 19.61
CA ALA A 60 -2.92 20.60 20.30
C ALA A 60 -3.42 21.99 19.87
N GLU A 61 -2.54 22.82 19.29
CA GLU A 61 -2.91 24.12 18.76
C GLU A 61 -3.82 23.93 17.54
N ARG A 62 -5.11 24.25 17.74
CA ARG A 62 -6.13 24.21 16.70
C ARG A 62 -6.45 25.62 16.22
N CYS A 63 -7.00 25.71 15.02
CA CYS A 63 -7.69 26.93 14.60
C CYS A 63 -8.76 27.31 15.62
N ASN A 64 -8.91 28.61 15.88
CA ASN A 64 -9.90 29.10 16.81
C ASN A 64 -11.31 28.72 16.29
N ALA A 65 -12.15 28.12 17.14
CA ALA A 65 -13.48 27.65 16.76
C ALA A 65 -14.42 28.75 16.24
N GLY A 66 -14.10 30.04 16.44
CA GLY A 66 -14.84 31.18 15.91
C GLY A 66 -14.21 31.84 14.68
N GLN A 67 -13.12 31.29 14.14
CA GLN A 67 -12.48 31.83 12.96
C GLN A 67 -13.30 31.49 11.71
N GLU A 68 -13.63 32.50 10.91
CA GLU A 68 -14.34 32.27 9.65
C GLU A 68 -13.45 31.44 8.70
N PRO A 69 -14.01 30.41 8.03
CA PRO A 69 -13.27 29.69 7.02
C PRO A 69 -12.96 30.63 5.86
N GLY A 70 -11.71 30.59 5.39
CA GLY A 70 -11.37 31.25 4.14
C GLY A 70 -12.27 30.71 3.03
N SER A 71 -12.69 31.58 2.12
CA SER A 71 -13.46 31.14 0.96
C SER A 71 -12.64 30.14 0.14
N ASP A 72 -13.33 29.27 -0.62
CA ASP A 72 -12.65 28.29 -1.49
C ASP A 72 -11.63 28.96 -2.43
N MET A 73 -11.94 30.18 -2.89
CA MET A 73 -11.05 30.96 -3.75
C MET A 73 -9.78 31.41 -3.01
N GLU A 74 -9.91 31.89 -1.78
CA GLU A 74 -8.78 32.36 -0.95
C GLU A 74 -7.85 31.20 -0.57
N VAL A 75 -8.43 30.08 -0.13
CA VAL A 75 -7.66 28.87 0.20
C VAL A 75 -6.93 28.37 -1.05
N ALA A 76 -7.61 28.30 -2.20
CA ALA A 76 -6.98 27.87 -3.44
C ALA A 76 -5.86 28.83 -3.89
N GLU A 77 -6.07 30.14 -3.76
CA GLU A 77 -5.07 31.14 -4.11
C GLU A 77 -3.84 31.07 -3.20
N MET A 78 -4.03 30.87 -1.89
CA MET A 78 -2.92 30.68 -0.95
C MET A 78 -2.11 29.43 -1.28
N LEU A 79 -2.78 28.32 -1.59
CA LEU A 79 -2.12 27.08 -1.99
C LEU A 79 -1.40 27.23 -3.34
N ARG A 80 -1.93 28.01 -4.30
CA ARG A 80 -1.21 28.35 -5.55
C ARG A 80 0.05 29.17 -5.30
N ARG A 81 -0.04 30.23 -4.49
CA ARG A 81 1.12 31.07 -4.13
C ARG A 81 2.21 30.28 -3.42
N SER A 82 1.82 29.27 -2.67
CA SER A 82 2.75 28.35 -1.98
C SER A 82 3.32 27.27 -2.92
N GLY A 83 2.82 27.16 -4.14
CA GLY A 83 3.20 26.14 -5.13
C GLY A 83 2.61 24.76 -4.85
N VAL A 84 1.58 24.66 -4.00
CA VAL A 84 0.86 23.41 -3.74
C VAL A 84 -0.10 23.08 -4.89
N LEU A 85 -0.83 24.06 -5.42
CA LEU A 85 -1.67 23.87 -6.62
C LEU A 85 -0.99 24.39 -7.88
N SER A 86 -1.44 23.91 -9.05
CA SER A 86 -1.03 24.51 -10.33
C SER A 86 -1.47 25.98 -10.41
N PRO A 87 -0.71 26.82 -11.14
CA PRO A 87 -1.23 28.07 -11.65
C PRO A 87 -2.55 27.83 -12.39
N ARG A 88 -3.53 28.72 -12.17
CA ARG A 88 -4.85 28.62 -12.79
C ARG A 88 -4.69 28.67 -14.31
N ARG A 89 -5.02 27.58 -15.02
CA ARG A 89 -5.18 27.64 -16.48
C ARG A 89 -6.51 28.32 -16.77
N ALA A 90 -6.50 29.35 -17.62
CA ALA A 90 -7.69 30.15 -17.95
C ALA A 90 -8.89 29.32 -18.47
N ALA A 91 -8.65 28.10 -18.98
CA ALA A 91 -9.67 27.21 -19.52
C ALA A 91 -10.12 26.09 -18.56
N ALA A 92 -9.51 25.94 -17.39
CA ALA A 92 -9.96 24.95 -16.41
C ALA A 92 -11.15 25.54 -15.63
N GLY A 93 -12.28 24.81 -15.60
CA GLY A 93 -13.45 25.19 -14.81
C GLY A 93 -13.15 25.37 -13.31
N PRO A 94 -14.16 25.61 -12.47
CA PRO A 94 -14.01 25.94 -11.04
C PRO A 94 -13.41 24.84 -10.14
N GLY A 95 -12.77 23.81 -10.72
CA GLY A 95 -12.05 22.78 -9.98
C GLY A 95 -10.73 23.28 -9.39
N TRP A 96 -10.10 22.42 -8.59
CA TRP A 96 -8.78 22.61 -8.00
C TRP A 96 -7.73 21.86 -8.83
N PRO A 97 -7.34 22.32 -10.04
CA PRO A 97 -6.34 21.63 -10.83
C PRO A 97 -5.00 21.69 -10.11
N LEU A 98 -4.46 20.53 -9.72
CA LEU A 98 -3.11 20.44 -9.16
C LEU A 98 -2.02 20.51 -10.22
N THR A 99 -0.79 20.76 -9.79
CA THR A 99 0.41 20.53 -10.61
C THR A 99 0.34 19.12 -11.15
N SER A 100 0.57 18.97 -12.46
CA SER A 100 0.59 17.66 -13.10
C SER A 100 1.46 16.73 -12.23
N PRO A 101 1.02 15.48 -11.96
CA PRO A 101 1.68 14.55 -11.03
C PRO A 101 3.08 14.08 -11.47
N LYS A 102 3.71 14.81 -12.40
CA LYS A 102 5.01 14.56 -13.01
C LYS A 102 6.18 15.14 -12.20
N GLY A 103 5.94 15.94 -11.17
CA GLY A 103 6.97 16.31 -10.17
C GLY A 103 7.08 15.27 -9.05
N PRO A 104 8.20 15.19 -8.33
CA PRO A 104 8.29 14.34 -7.14
C PRO A 104 7.26 14.84 -6.13
N CYS A 105 6.21 14.07 -5.90
CA CYS A 105 5.09 14.45 -5.05
C CYS A 105 5.48 14.85 -3.61
N THR A 106 6.68 14.47 -3.18
CA THR A 106 7.30 14.95 -1.95
C THR A 106 7.39 16.48 -1.88
N ASP A 107 7.67 17.18 -2.98
CA ASP A 107 7.78 18.65 -2.99
C ASP A 107 6.43 19.33 -2.71
N GLN A 108 5.34 18.79 -3.28
CA GLN A 108 4.00 19.32 -3.06
C GLN A 108 3.57 19.21 -1.60
N LEU A 109 3.84 18.07 -0.96
CA LEU A 109 3.56 17.87 0.47
C LEU A 109 4.46 18.72 1.36
N CYS A 110 5.74 18.89 1.01
CA CYS A 110 6.63 19.82 1.69
C CYS A 110 6.08 21.25 1.67
N ARG A 111 5.61 21.73 0.50
CA ARG A 111 4.97 23.04 0.37
C ARG A 111 3.68 23.13 1.17
N LEU A 112 2.87 22.07 1.18
CA LEU A 112 1.64 22.02 1.97
C LEU A 112 1.94 22.15 3.47
N ARG A 113 2.95 21.44 3.98
CA ARG A 113 3.39 21.54 5.39
C ARG A 113 3.93 22.93 5.74
N ILE A 114 4.60 23.61 4.82
CA ILE A 114 5.08 24.99 5.02
C ILE A 114 3.91 25.98 5.02
N ALA A 115 2.90 25.76 4.18
CA ALA A 115 1.74 26.63 4.05
C ALA A 115 0.68 26.39 5.13
N SER A 116 0.56 25.17 5.65
CA SER A 116 -0.54 24.74 6.52
C SER A 116 -0.74 25.61 7.76
N PRO A 117 0.30 26.14 8.45
CA PRO A 117 0.08 26.97 9.64
C PRO A 117 -0.73 28.25 9.35
N LYS A 118 -0.77 28.69 8.09
CA LYS A 118 -1.48 29.91 7.63
C LYS A 118 -2.87 29.62 7.08
N LEU A 119 -3.26 28.35 6.99
CA LEU A 119 -4.54 27.93 6.47
C LEU A 119 -5.54 27.71 7.59
N ASN A 120 -6.79 28.09 7.34
CA ASN A 120 -7.95 27.61 8.09
C ASN A 120 -8.93 27.08 7.06
N VAL A 121 -9.25 25.80 7.15
CA VAL A 121 -9.99 25.08 6.11
C VAL A 121 -11.17 24.33 6.71
N THR A 122 -12.19 24.10 5.90
CA THR A 122 -13.28 23.20 6.27
C THR A 122 -12.97 21.76 5.82
N ALA A 123 -13.65 20.78 6.41
CA ALA A 123 -13.59 19.39 5.98
C ALA A 123 -13.97 19.24 4.48
N ALA A 124 -14.94 20.02 4.01
CA ALA A 124 -15.34 20.04 2.60
C ALA A 124 -14.24 20.57 1.66
N GLN A 125 -13.48 21.58 2.10
CA GLN A 125 -12.33 22.10 1.35
C GLN A 125 -11.19 21.09 1.29
N VAL A 126 -10.87 20.44 2.41
CA VAL A 126 -9.86 19.38 2.42
C VAL A 126 -10.29 18.23 1.50
N LYS A 127 -11.55 17.78 1.56
CA LYS A 127 -12.10 16.80 0.62
C LYS A 127 -11.92 17.20 -0.84
N SER A 128 -12.12 18.48 -1.16
CA SER A 128 -11.97 19.01 -2.53
C SER A 128 -10.53 19.05 -3.02
N LEU A 129 -9.56 19.10 -2.11
CA LEU A 129 -8.12 19.07 -2.41
C LEU A 129 -7.64 17.64 -2.78
N LEU A 130 -8.17 16.61 -2.11
CA LEU A 130 -7.69 15.23 -2.22
C LEU A 130 -7.65 14.66 -3.64
N PRO A 131 -8.65 14.88 -4.53
CA PRO A 131 -8.64 14.35 -5.88
C PRO A 131 -7.40 14.72 -6.69
N GLY A 132 -6.79 15.87 -6.42
CA GLY A 132 -5.59 16.26 -7.14
C GLY A 132 -4.31 15.62 -6.65
N LEU A 133 -4.28 15.09 -5.41
CA LEU A 133 -3.12 14.40 -4.86
C LEU A 133 -3.10 12.95 -5.34
N ARG A 134 -1.90 12.36 -5.45
CA ARG A 134 -1.77 10.95 -5.83
C ARG A 134 -2.46 10.07 -4.77
N PRO A 135 -3.29 9.10 -5.18
CA PRO A 135 -3.80 8.10 -4.26
C PRO A 135 -2.68 7.39 -3.50
N GLY A 136 -2.92 7.08 -2.23
CA GLY A 136 -2.03 6.41 -1.31
C GLY A 136 -1.53 7.35 -0.19
N PRO A 137 -0.24 7.27 0.18
CA PRO A 137 0.28 7.95 1.38
C PRO A 137 0.23 9.48 1.30
N GLU A 138 0.20 10.06 0.09
CA GLU A 138 0.20 11.51 -0.08
C GLU A 138 -1.11 12.16 0.36
N ARG A 139 -2.25 11.52 0.05
CA ARG A 139 -3.56 11.98 0.52
C ARG A 139 -3.64 11.89 2.04
N VAL A 140 -3.16 10.79 2.60
CA VAL A 140 -3.08 10.60 4.06
C VAL A 140 -2.25 11.71 4.69
N GLU A 141 -1.07 11.99 4.15
CA GLU A 141 -0.19 13.04 4.66
C GLU A 141 -0.83 14.43 4.60
N ALA A 142 -1.55 14.74 3.51
CA ALA A 142 -2.27 16.01 3.40
C ALA A 142 -3.40 16.12 4.43
N VAL A 143 -4.16 15.04 4.68
CA VAL A 143 -5.20 15.01 5.72
C VAL A 143 -4.58 15.22 7.10
N VAL A 144 -3.50 14.51 7.43
CA VAL A 144 -2.80 14.66 8.71
C VAL A 144 -2.27 16.08 8.88
N THR A 145 -1.64 16.63 7.84
CA THR A 145 -1.09 18.00 7.84
C THR A 145 -2.16 19.07 8.06
N LEU A 146 -3.38 18.87 7.53
CA LEU A 146 -4.48 19.83 7.59
C LEU A 146 -5.44 19.61 8.75
N TYR A 147 -5.34 18.50 9.50
CA TYR A 147 -6.28 18.15 10.57
C TYR A 147 -6.40 19.25 11.63
N ASN A 148 -5.28 19.76 12.14
CA ASN A 148 -5.28 20.85 13.12
C ASN A 148 -5.68 22.21 12.54
N ARG A 149 -5.88 22.28 11.22
CA ARG A 149 -6.33 23.46 10.50
C ARG A 149 -7.81 23.40 10.12
N LEU A 150 -8.49 22.32 10.49
CA LEU A 150 -9.94 22.19 10.34
C LEU A 150 -10.65 23.11 11.32
N ILE A 151 -11.54 23.94 10.80
CA ILE A 151 -12.46 24.76 11.61
C ILE A 151 -13.64 23.92 12.11
N ASP A 152 -14.04 22.89 11.35
CA ASP A 152 -15.14 21.98 11.62
C ASP A 152 -14.66 20.53 11.82
N PRO A 153 -13.79 20.25 12.82
CA PRO A 153 -13.19 18.92 13.02
C PRO A 153 -14.22 17.80 13.26
N GLU A 154 -15.43 18.12 13.73
CA GLU A 154 -16.55 17.19 13.85
C GLU A 154 -17.02 16.62 12.51
N ASN A 155 -16.74 17.32 11.41
CA ASN A 155 -17.03 16.90 10.05
C ASN A 155 -15.86 16.17 9.37
N LEU A 156 -14.80 15.82 10.11
CA LEU A 156 -13.65 15.08 9.58
C LEU A 156 -14.06 13.81 8.82
N TRP A 157 -15.15 13.14 9.21
CA TRP A 157 -15.67 11.96 8.52
C TRP A 157 -15.90 12.20 7.01
N VAL A 158 -16.23 13.43 6.59
CA VAL A 158 -16.37 13.82 5.17
C VAL A 158 -15.05 13.64 4.42
N VAL A 159 -13.93 13.98 5.06
CA VAL A 159 -12.58 13.82 4.53
C VAL A 159 -12.19 12.35 4.51
N ILE A 160 -12.47 11.61 5.59
CA ILE A 160 -12.16 10.18 5.67
C ILE A 160 -12.94 9.38 4.61
N TYR A 161 -14.20 9.73 4.31
CA TYR A 161 -14.95 9.12 3.20
C TYR A 161 -14.42 9.44 1.81
N ALA A 162 -13.67 10.53 1.65
CA ALA A 162 -12.98 10.83 0.40
C ALA A 162 -11.70 10.00 0.21
N LEU A 163 -11.16 9.42 1.29
CA LEU A 163 -10.06 8.45 1.26
C LEU A 163 -10.57 7.05 0.91
N LYS A 164 -9.69 6.21 0.35
CA LYS A 164 -10.01 4.87 -0.15
C LYS A 164 -9.22 3.78 0.55
N GLY A 165 -9.90 2.73 0.97
CA GLY A 165 -9.28 1.48 1.43
C GLY A 165 -8.30 1.72 2.57
N LEU A 166 -7.02 1.42 2.32
CA LEU A 166 -5.95 1.58 3.31
C LEU A 166 -5.69 3.03 3.71
N GLU A 167 -5.98 4.00 2.83
CA GLU A 167 -5.84 5.42 3.15
C GLU A 167 -6.70 5.81 4.36
N GLN A 168 -7.93 5.26 4.47
CA GLN A 168 -8.83 5.52 5.59
C GLN A 168 -8.23 5.05 6.90
N SER A 169 -7.89 3.76 6.98
CA SER A 169 -7.29 3.17 8.17
C SER A 169 -5.98 3.85 8.54
N THR A 170 -5.13 4.20 7.56
CA THR A 170 -3.85 4.85 7.82
C THR A 170 -4.06 6.27 8.36
N ALA A 171 -4.97 7.06 7.76
CA ALA A 171 -5.28 8.40 8.27
C ALA A 171 -5.85 8.34 9.69
N MET A 172 -6.77 7.43 9.97
CA MET A 172 -7.36 7.25 11.31
C MET A 172 -6.31 6.83 12.35
N LEU A 173 -5.40 5.92 11.99
CA LEU A 173 -4.30 5.51 12.87
C LEU A 173 -3.34 6.67 13.14
N ARG A 174 -2.98 7.44 12.11
CA ARG A 174 -2.07 8.58 12.25
C ARG A 174 -2.67 9.74 13.03
N LEU A 175 -3.98 9.96 12.90
CA LEU A 175 -4.72 10.98 13.64
C LEU A 175 -5.13 10.56 15.05
N GLY A 176 -5.06 9.26 15.36
CA GLY A 176 -5.67 8.67 16.55
C GLY A 176 -7.15 8.34 16.34
N LEU A 177 -7.58 7.19 16.87
CA LEU A 177 -8.96 6.73 16.70
C LEU A 177 -9.95 7.56 17.53
N ARG A 178 -9.55 8.09 18.68
CA ARG A 178 -10.38 8.95 19.53
C ARG A 178 -10.72 10.27 18.83
N ALA A 179 -9.83 10.76 17.98
CA ALA A 179 -10.02 11.96 17.19
C ALA A 179 -10.87 11.73 15.93
N THR A 180 -10.86 10.50 15.39
CA THR A 180 -11.45 10.18 14.08
C THR A 180 -12.70 9.30 14.13
N PHE A 181 -12.89 8.53 15.20
CA PHE A 181 -14.03 7.63 15.36
C PHE A 181 -15.30 8.40 15.74
N ASN A 182 -16.31 8.31 14.88
CA ASN A 182 -17.64 8.80 15.16
C ASN A 182 -18.63 7.61 15.13
N PRO A 183 -19.32 7.26 16.23
CA PRO A 183 -20.22 6.11 16.25
C PRO A 183 -21.45 6.28 15.34
N ARG A 184 -21.79 7.51 14.94
CA ARG A 184 -22.84 7.79 13.96
C ARG A 184 -22.33 7.71 12.52
N ARG A 185 -21.01 7.85 12.34
CA ARG A 185 -20.33 7.85 11.04
C ARG A 185 -19.13 6.90 11.07
N CYS A 186 -19.42 5.60 11.08
CA CYS A 186 -18.40 4.56 11.26
C CYS A 186 -18.29 3.61 10.06
N SER A 187 -18.82 3.99 8.90
CA SER A 187 -18.81 3.15 7.70
C SER A 187 -17.46 3.15 6.97
N HIS A 188 -16.40 2.65 7.63
CA HIS A 188 -15.02 2.70 7.17
C HIS A 188 -14.35 1.32 7.18
N HIS A 189 -13.16 1.28 6.58
CA HIS A 189 -12.20 0.21 6.81
C HIS A 189 -11.41 0.44 8.12
N PHE A 190 -11.35 -0.56 8.98
CA PHE A 190 -10.62 -0.52 10.25
C PHE A 190 -9.50 -1.56 10.29
N ASN A 191 -8.35 -1.15 10.83
CA ASN A 191 -7.24 -2.03 11.21
C ASN A 191 -6.86 -1.73 12.67
N LEU A 192 -7.30 -2.59 13.58
CA LEU A 192 -7.28 -2.39 15.02
C LEU A 192 -6.41 -3.44 15.70
N ASP A 193 -5.24 -3.03 16.16
CA ASP A 193 -4.48 -3.77 17.17
C ASP A 193 -5.08 -3.60 18.57
N CYS A 194 -5.85 -4.59 19.05
CA CYS A 194 -6.47 -4.54 20.38
C CYS A 194 -5.49 -4.72 21.55
N SER A 195 -4.17 -4.81 21.32
CA SER A 195 -3.19 -4.59 22.38
C SER A 195 -3.13 -3.12 22.82
N ASN A 196 -3.49 -2.20 21.91
CA ASN A 196 -3.72 -0.80 22.22
C ASN A 196 -5.10 -0.63 22.90
N PRO A 197 -5.19 -0.06 24.12
CA PRO A 197 -6.46 0.15 24.81
C PRO A 197 -7.49 0.97 24.01
N GLU A 198 -7.04 1.97 23.26
CA GLU A 198 -7.92 2.83 22.43
C GLU A 198 -8.54 2.03 21.28
N HIS A 199 -7.74 1.19 20.63
CA HIS A 199 -8.22 0.31 19.56
C HIS A 199 -9.19 -0.74 20.11
N ALA A 200 -8.89 -1.31 21.28
CA ALA A 200 -9.78 -2.25 21.95
C ALA A 200 -11.12 -1.59 22.34
N GLU A 201 -11.08 -0.33 22.80
CA GLU A 201 -12.29 0.45 23.10
C GLU A 201 -13.14 0.68 21.84
N VAL A 202 -12.52 1.10 20.73
CA VAL A 202 -13.22 1.29 19.45
C VAL A 202 -13.77 -0.03 18.91
N ALA A 203 -13.01 -1.12 18.98
CA ALA A 203 -13.47 -2.44 18.58
C ALA A 203 -14.71 -2.88 19.36
N LYS A 204 -14.74 -2.65 20.69
CA LYS A 204 -15.93 -2.93 21.52
C LYS A 204 -17.13 -2.06 21.12
N LYS A 205 -16.92 -0.75 20.90
CA LYS A 205 -17.98 0.15 20.42
C LYS A 205 -18.53 -0.28 19.06
N LEU A 206 -17.69 -0.77 18.16
CA LEU A 206 -18.10 -1.30 16.86
C LEU A 206 -18.93 -2.59 17.01
N VAL A 207 -18.57 -3.47 17.96
CA VAL A 207 -19.39 -4.64 18.29
C VAL A 207 -20.75 -4.19 18.85
N ASP A 208 -20.77 -3.23 19.78
CA ASP A 208 -22.02 -2.70 20.34
C ASP A 208 -22.92 -2.04 19.29
N ILE A 209 -22.34 -1.40 18.26
CA ILE A 209 -23.09 -0.87 17.12
C ILE A 209 -23.69 -2.03 16.31
N ALA A 210 -22.89 -3.04 15.96
CA ALA A 210 -23.36 -4.20 15.21
C ALA A 210 -24.49 -4.95 15.91
N VAL A 211 -24.33 -5.21 17.21
CA VAL A 211 -25.35 -5.88 18.04
C VAL A 211 -26.64 -5.07 18.12
N ARG A 212 -26.59 -3.74 18.04
CA ARG A 212 -27.80 -2.90 18.00
C ARG A 212 -28.46 -2.86 16.62
N MET A 213 -27.70 -3.09 15.55
CA MET A 213 -28.16 -3.04 14.17
C MET A 213 -28.56 -4.42 13.62
N MET A 214 -29.23 -5.25 14.42
CA MET A 214 -29.54 -6.65 14.08
C MET A 214 -30.33 -6.85 12.77
N GLU A 215 -30.96 -5.80 12.24
CA GLU A 215 -31.72 -5.86 10.98
C GLU A 215 -30.82 -6.08 9.75
N SER A 216 -29.55 -5.72 9.83
CA SER A 216 -28.63 -5.79 8.70
C SER A 216 -27.22 -6.15 9.15
N LYS A 217 -26.56 -7.03 8.40
CA LYS A 217 -25.13 -7.32 8.58
C LYS A 217 -24.32 -6.03 8.45
N THR A 218 -23.50 -5.73 9.45
CA THR A 218 -22.68 -4.51 9.55
C THR A 218 -21.19 -4.78 9.41
N TRP A 219 -20.70 -5.97 9.76
CA TRP A 219 -19.29 -6.34 9.68
C TRP A 219 -19.01 -7.20 8.45
N PHE A 220 -18.05 -6.77 7.65
CA PHE A 220 -17.62 -7.44 6.44
C PHE A 220 -16.11 -7.66 6.46
N ASN A 221 -15.65 -8.65 5.68
CA ASN A 221 -14.23 -8.91 5.42
C ASN A 221 -13.38 -9.02 6.69
N ILE A 222 -13.95 -9.62 7.74
CA ILE A 222 -13.37 -9.69 9.08
C ILE A 222 -12.15 -10.61 9.04
N ARG A 223 -11.00 -10.10 9.44
CA ARG A 223 -9.76 -10.84 9.58
C ARG A 223 -9.27 -10.72 11.02
N VAL A 224 -8.91 -11.86 11.60
CA VAL A 224 -8.32 -11.93 12.94
C VAL A 224 -6.92 -12.51 12.78
N ALA A 225 -5.90 -11.72 13.10
CA ALA A 225 -4.49 -12.04 12.83
C ALA A 225 -4.27 -12.45 11.35
N GLY A 226 -4.83 -11.66 10.43
CA GLY A 226 -4.72 -11.86 8.97
C GLY A 226 -5.62 -12.97 8.38
N LYS A 227 -6.22 -13.83 9.21
CA LYS A 227 -7.09 -14.92 8.75
C LYS A 227 -8.55 -14.46 8.64
N LEU A 228 -9.15 -14.64 7.47
CA LEU A 228 -10.56 -14.33 7.24
C LEU A 228 -11.45 -15.18 8.16
N LYS A 229 -12.44 -14.56 8.80
CA LYS A 229 -13.41 -15.21 9.67
C LYS A 229 -14.83 -14.78 9.30
N THR A 230 -15.75 -15.74 9.35
CA THR A 230 -17.19 -15.48 9.34
C THR A 230 -17.70 -15.44 10.76
N MET A 231 -18.55 -14.46 11.08
CA MET A 231 -19.06 -14.25 12.43
C MET A 231 -20.55 -13.93 12.40
N VAL A 232 -21.23 -14.28 13.49
CA VAL A 232 -22.62 -13.90 13.75
C VAL A 232 -22.60 -12.66 14.65
N GLU A 233 -23.30 -11.61 14.24
CA GLU A 233 -23.36 -10.32 14.94
C GLU A 233 -24.36 -10.40 16.10
N ASN A 234 -23.89 -10.85 17.27
CA ASN A 234 -24.70 -10.96 18.49
C ASN A 234 -23.87 -10.61 19.74
N SER A 235 -24.47 -10.71 20.92
CA SER A 235 -23.80 -10.37 22.19
C SER A 235 -22.56 -11.22 22.52
N THR A 236 -22.35 -12.37 21.87
CA THR A 236 -21.16 -13.20 22.07
C THR A 236 -20.03 -12.87 21.08
N MET A 237 -20.25 -11.98 20.12
CA MET A 237 -19.29 -11.62 19.08
C MET A 237 -17.91 -11.22 19.62
N TRP A 238 -17.86 -10.40 20.68
CA TRP A 238 -16.59 -9.99 21.30
C TRP A 238 -15.83 -11.19 21.89
N ALA A 239 -16.52 -12.15 22.50
CA ALA A 239 -15.90 -13.36 23.02
C ALA A 239 -15.31 -14.22 21.89
N VAL A 240 -16.01 -14.31 20.74
CA VAL A 240 -15.51 -15.05 19.57
C VAL A 240 -14.28 -14.37 18.96
N LEU A 241 -14.26 -13.04 18.88
CA LEU A 241 -13.10 -12.27 18.40
C LEU A 241 -11.87 -12.50 19.28
N THR A 242 -12.07 -12.59 20.60
CA THR A 242 -11.00 -12.72 21.59
C THR A 242 -10.67 -14.17 21.97
N THR A 243 -11.32 -15.18 21.37
CA THR A 243 -11.09 -16.60 21.71
C THR A 243 -9.66 -17.05 21.37
N THR A 244 -9.07 -16.54 20.29
CA THR A 244 -7.72 -16.94 19.85
C THR A 244 -6.63 -16.13 20.54
N SER A 245 -6.91 -14.87 20.88
CA SER A 245 -6.00 -13.95 21.56
C SER A 245 -6.83 -12.92 22.32
N PHE A 246 -6.43 -12.58 23.55
CA PHE A 246 -7.08 -11.52 24.32
C PHE A 246 -6.90 -10.13 23.70
N THR A 247 -5.84 -9.95 22.90
CA THR A 247 -5.50 -8.72 22.20
C THR A 247 -5.35 -9.01 20.71
N PRO A 248 -6.46 -9.30 19.99
CA PRO A 248 -6.39 -9.67 18.59
C PRO A 248 -6.01 -8.47 17.71
N LEU A 249 -5.28 -8.72 16.64
CA LEU A 249 -5.21 -7.81 15.50
C LEU A 249 -6.45 -8.03 14.64
N LEU A 250 -7.29 -7.01 14.53
CA LEU A 250 -8.55 -7.06 13.81
C LEU A 250 -8.48 -6.18 12.56
N GLU A 251 -8.81 -6.73 11.40
CA GLU A 251 -9.01 -5.97 10.18
C GLU A 251 -10.43 -6.23 9.67
N MET A 252 -11.19 -5.20 9.32
CA MET A 252 -12.60 -5.34 8.94
C MET A 252 -13.11 -4.15 8.14
N ASP A 253 -14.23 -4.35 7.46
CA ASP A 253 -15.06 -3.30 6.90
C ASP A 253 -16.34 -3.17 7.71
N ILE A 254 -16.67 -1.95 8.10
CA ILE A 254 -17.90 -1.65 8.83
C ILE A 254 -18.84 -0.89 7.91
N MET A 255 -20.11 -1.27 7.94
CA MET A 255 -21.23 -0.52 7.39
C MET A 255 -22.14 -0.13 8.56
N GLY A 256 -21.92 1.07 9.07
CA GLY A 256 -22.60 1.59 10.25
C GLY A 256 -23.99 2.19 9.95
N PRO A 257 -24.53 2.97 10.89
CA PRO A 257 -25.82 3.65 10.73
C PRO A 257 -25.90 4.55 9.50
N ASP A 258 -24.76 4.99 9.00
CA ASP A 258 -24.62 5.91 7.87
C ASP A 258 -24.20 5.24 6.56
N ALA A 259 -24.36 3.92 6.46
CA ALA A 259 -24.04 3.19 5.24
C ALA A 259 -24.74 3.75 3.98
N TYR A 260 -25.89 4.42 4.15
CA TYR A 260 -26.60 5.10 3.06
C TYR A 260 -25.74 6.18 2.38
N GLU A 261 -24.90 6.92 3.12
CA GLU A 261 -24.04 7.96 2.57
C GLU A 261 -22.93 7.37 1.71
N VAL A 262 -22.31 6.29 2.19
CA VAL A 262 -21.26 5.56 1.45
C VAL A 262 -21.83 4.92 0.17
N LEU A 263 -23.10 4.51 0.20
CA LEU A 263 -23.82 3.99 -0.96
C LEU A 263 -24.31 5.09 -1.92
N GLY A 264 -24.29 6.37 -1.51
CA GLY A 264 -24.82 7.48 -2.30
C GLY A 264 -26.36 7.51 -2.36
N TYR A 265 -27.04 6.97 -1.34
CA TYR A 265 -28.48 7.05 -1.18
C TYR A 265 -28.87 8.13 -0.18
N THR A 266 -30.11 8.60 -0.24
CA THR A 266 -30.70 9.35 0.88
C THR A 266 -31.08 8.38 1.99
N GLU A 267 -31.18 8.88 3.22
CA GLU A 267 -31.54 8.06 4.37
C GLU A 267 -32.94 7.45 4.20
N GLU A 268 -33.91 8.21 3.71
CA GLU A 268 -35.30 7.76 3.50
C GLU A 268 -35.34 6.63 2.47
N ARG A 269 -34.59 6.78 1.36
CA ARG A 269 -34.52 5.74 0.33
C ARG A 269 -33.94 4.46 0.92
N PHE A 270 -32.86 4.55 1.68
CA PHE A 270 -32.20 3.39 2.28
C PHE A 270 -33.10 2.66 3.30
N GLN A 271 -33.89 3.43 4.07
CA GLN A 271 -34.88 2.88 5.00
C GLN A 271 -36.05 2.20 4.26
N GLN A 272 -36.45 2.72 3.11
CA GLN A 272 -37.52 2.14 2.27
C GLN A 272 -37.09 0.89 1.47
N MET A 273 -35.79 0.65 1.29
CA MET A 273 -35.29 -0.55 0.60
C MET A 273 -35.72 -1.82 1.34
N ALA A 274 -36.08 -2.85 0.56
CA ALA A 274 -36.33 -4.18 1.11
C ALA A 274 -35.08 -4.73 1.80
N GLY A 275 -35.25 -5.50 2.88
CA GLY A 275 -34.11 -6.03 3.66
C GLY A 275 -33.09 -6.82 2.82
N SER A 276 -33.56 -7.58 1.83
CA SER A 276 -32.71 -8.30 0.87
C SER A 276 -31.91 -7.37 -0.04
N GLU A 277 -32.56 -6.35 -0.61
CA GLU A 277 -31.93 -5.34 -1.47
C GLU A 277 -30.89 -4.52 -0.71
N ARG A 278 -31.22 -4.16 0.54
CA ARG A 278 -30.30 -3.47 1.46
C ARG A 278 -29.07 -4.32 1.72
N SER A 279 -29.26 -5.58 2.11
CA SER A 279 -28.18 -6.53 2.39
C SER A 279 -27.27 -6.76 1.17
N GLU A 280 -27.84 -6.91 -0.02
CA GLU A 280 -27.08 -7.06 -1.27
C GLU A 280 -26.26 -5.80 -1.57
N SER A 281 -26.83 -4.62 -1.39
CA SER A 281 -26.15 -3.34 -1.63
C SER A 281 -24.96 -3.13 -0.68
N LEU A 282 -25.13 -3.47 0.60
CA LEU A 282 -24.06 -3.45 1.60
C LEU A 282 -22.95 -4.45 1.24
N THR A 283 -23.32 -5.67 0.88
CA THR A 283 -22.37 -6.71 0.47
C THR A 283 -21.55 -6.30 -0.76
N ARG A 284 -22.21 -5.74 -1.78
CA ARG A 284 -21.54 -5.20 -2.97
C ARG A 284 -20.61 -4.04 -2.61
N CYS A 285 -20.99 -3.18 -1.68
CA CYS A 285 -20.14 -2.09 -1.22
C CYS A 285 -18.88 -2.61 -0.52
N ALA A 286 -19.03 -3.55 0.43
CA ALA A 286 -17.91 -4.16 1.13
C ALA A 286 -16.95 -4.89 0.16
N ALA A 287 -17.48 -5.60 -0.84
CA ALA A 287 -16.66 -6.22 -1.87
C ALA A 287 -15.87 -5.19 -2.70
N ARG A 288 -16.45 -4.03 -3.01
CA ARG A 288 -15.73 -2.93 -3.68
C ARG A 288 -14.62 -2.36 -2.81
N MET A 289 -14.86 -2.22 -1.51
CA MET A 289 -13.85 -1.74 -0.55
C MET A 289 -12.67 -2.71 -0.46
N GLU A 290 -12.92 -4.01 -0.32
CA GLU A 290 -11.87 -5.03 -0.29
C GLU A 290 -11.08 -5.07 -1.60
N ASN A 291 -11.76 -5.05 -2.75
CA ASN A 291 -11.09 -4.99 -4.05
C ASN A 291 -10.20 -3.74 -4.20
N THR A 292 -10.65 -2.61 -3.66
CA THR A 292 -9.85 -1.37 -3.67
C THR A 292 -8.59 -1.53 -2.81
N ARG A 293 -8.70 -2.16 -1.62
CA ARG A 293 -7.54 -2.46 -0.77
C ARG A 293 -6.56 -3.43 -1.44
N LEU A 294 -7.06 -4.52 -2.02
CA LEU A 294 -6.21 -5.51 -2.69
C LEU A 294 -5.39 -4.85 -3.81
N LYS A 295 -6.00 -3.94 -4.58
CA LYS A 295 -5.28 -3.14 -5.59
C LYS A 295 -4.22 -2.20 -5.00
N GLN A 296 -4.43 -1.68 -3.79
CA GLN A 296 -3.45 -0.84 -3.09
C GLN A 296 -2.28 -1.65 -2.51
N MET A 297 -2.53 -2.86 -2.01
CA MET A 297 -1.49 -3.74 -1.46
C MET A 297 -0.66 -4.42 -2.55
N HIS A 298 -1.31 -4.79 -3.65
CA HIS A 298 -0.72 -5.56 -4.72
C HIS A 298 -0.84 -4.79 -6.03
N TRP A 299 0.21 -4.04 -6.35
CA TRP A 299 0.27 -3.15 -7.52
C TRP A 299 -0.10 -3.85 -8.85
N TYR A 300 0.12 -5.17 -8.94
CA TYR A 300 -0.20 -5.97 -10.13
C TYR A 300 -1.70 -6.27 -10.33
N TYR A 301 -2.59 -5.98 -9.38
CA TYR A 301 -4.05 -6.11 -9.54
C TYR A 301 -4.70 -4.96 -10.32
N SER A 302 -3.92 -3.98 -10.78
CA SER A 302 -4.43 -2.79 -11.47
C SER A 302 -5.02 -3.07 -12.85
N GLU A 303 -4.80 -4.24 -13.46
CA GLU A 303 -5.13 -4.49 -14.88
C GLU A 303 -5.87 -5.82 -15.14
N GLY A 304 -6.85 -6.19 -14.31
CA GLY A 304 -7.74 -7.33 -14.62
C GLY A 304 -7.08 -8.72 -14.57
N SER A 305 -5.83 -8.79 -14.08
CA SER A 305 -5.02 -9.99 -13.88
C SER A 305 -5.27 -10.69 -12.53
N GLY A 306 -6.29 -10.25 -11.78
CA GLY A 306 -6.71 -10.96 -10.57
C GLY A 306 -7.08 -12.42 -10.90
N PRO A 307 -6.92 -13.37 -9.96
CA PRO A 307 -7.43 -14.71 -10.17
C PRO A 307 -8.90 -14.62 -10.57
N PRO A 308 -9.36 -15.42 -11.56
CA PRO A 308 -10.75 -15.37 -12.00
C PRO A 308 -11.65 -15.51 -10.77
N VAL A 309 -12.69 -14.68 -10.71
CA VAL A 309 -13.77 -14.85 -9.73
C VAL A 309 -14.28 -16.26 -9.95
N VAL A 310 -13.96 -17.17 -9.04
CA VAL A 310 -14.52 -18.52 -9.06
C VAL A 310 -15.99 -18.32 -8.75
N GLU A 311 -16.84 -18.29 -9.78
CA GLU A 311 -18.28 -18.38 -9.59
C GLU A 311 -18.54 -19.61 -8.71
N PRO A 312 -19.42 -19.51 -7.69
CA PRO A 312 -19.76 -20.66 -6.88
C PRO A 312 -20.27 -21.73 -7.84
N MET A 313 -19.54 -22.84 -7.97
CA MET A 313 -19.96 -23.99 -8.75
C MET A 313 -21.30 -24.47 -8.19
N GLN A 314 -22.39 -24.02 -8.82
CA GLN A 314 -23.71 -24.60 -8.63
C GLN A 314 -23.66 -26.00 -9.23
N GLY A 315 -23.48 -27.03 -8.39
CA GLY A 315 -23.56 -28.40 -8.87
C GLY A 315 -22.90 -29.49 -8.03
N LEU A 316 -22.08 -29.17 -7.03
CA LEU A 316 -21.48 -30.22 -6.19
C LEU A 316 -22.29 -30.40 -4.90
N SER A 317 -23.06 -31.48 -4.86
CA SER A 317 -23.69 -32.00 -3.64
C SER A 317 -22.60 -32.32 -2.59
N PRO A 318 -22.90 -32.17 -1.28
CA PRO A 318 -21.92 -32.44 -0.24
C PRO A 318 -21.52 -33.92 -0.24
N LEU A 319 -20.21 -34.18 -0.34
CA LEU A 319 -19.60 -35.47 -0.05
C LEU A 319 -19.95 -35.86 1.40
N ARG A 320 -20.46 -37.08 1.55
CA ARG A 320 -20.85 -37.66 2.84
C ARG A 320 -19.65 -37.74 3.77
N SER A 321 -19.88 -37.42 5.04
CA SER A 321 -18.99 -37.66 6.17
C SER A 321 -18.55 -39.13 6.22
N GLY A 322 -17.25 -39.41 6.03
CA GLY A 322 -16.77 -40.79 6.11
C GLY A 322 -15.27 -41.06 5.97
N ASP A 323 -14.48 -40.18 5.35
CA ASP A 323 -13.09 -40.54 5.04
C ASP A 323 -12.09 -39.86 5.99
N SER A 324 -11.54 -40.66 6.91
CA SER A 324 -10.45 -40.27 7.81
C SER A 324 -9.13 -40.18 7.04
N LEU A 325 -8.51 -39.01 7.03
CA LEU A 325 -7.14 -38.81 6.55
C LEU A 325 -6.13 -39.42 7.54
N ASP A 326 -5.31 -40.33 7.03
CA ASP A 326 -4.23 -41.02 7.74
C ASP A 326 -3.08 -40.03 8.07
N LEU A 327 -2.94 -39.71 9.35
CA LEU A 327 -1.93 -38.81 9.91
C LEU A 327 -0.55 -39.47 10.08
N SER A 328 -0.36 -40.72 9.68
CA SER A 328 0.91 -41.44 9.86
C SER A 328 2.05 -41.01 8.91
N LEU A 329 1.73 -40.24 7.85
CA LEU A 329 2.73 -39.80 6.86
C LEU A 329 3.46 -38.50 7.23
N MET A 330 2.89 -37.66 8.10
CA MET A 330 3.49 -36.37 8.50
C MET A 330 4.58 -36.51 9.59
N GLY A 331 4.62 -37.64 10.32
CA GLY A 331 5.61 -37.86 11.38
C GLY A 331 7.01 -38.23 10.88
N LYS A 332 7.17 -38.64 9.62
CA LYS A 332 8.46 -39.15 9.09
C LYS A 332 9.34 -38.11 8.41
N LEU A 333 8.86 -36.87 8.23
CA LEU A 333 9.63 -35.78 7.60
C LEU A 333 10.31 -34.85 8.62
N GLN A 334 10.07 -35.05 9.92
CA GLN A 334 10.59 -34.16 10.97
C GLN A 334 11.86 -34.69 11.67
N GLU A 335 12.27 -35.94 11.40
CA GLU A 335 13.47 -36.56 11.97
C GLU A 335 14.74 -36.45 11.10
N GLN A 336 14.68 -35.85 9.90
CA GLN A 336 15.87 -35.64 9.05
C GLN A 336 16.50 -34.24 9.15
N ALA A 337 15.99 -33.35 10.01
CA ALA A 337 16.42 -31.94 10.06
C ALA A 337 17.32 -31.55 11.25
N LEU A 338 17.86 -32.51 12.02
CA LEU A 338 18.74 -32.22 13.17
C LEU A 338 20.12 -32.87 13.01
N GLY A 339 20.97 -32.25 12.18
CA GLY A 339 22.41 -32.48 12.16
C GLY A 339 23.16 -31.28 12.76
N SER A 340 23.73 -31.45 13.95
CA SER A 340 24.64 -30.48 14.59
C SER A 340 25.98 -30.38 13.86
N PRO A 341 26.64 -29.20 13.84
CA PRO A 341 28.08 -29.12 13.71
C PRO A 341 28.78 -28.59 14.97
N ARG A 342 29.86 -29.28 15.36
CA ARG A 342 30.88 -28.87 16.34
C ARG A 342 32.05 -28.17 15.64
N SER A 343 32.67 -27.22 16.36
CA SER A 343 34.05 -26.65 16.24
C SER A 343 34.42 -26.00 14.89
N GLY A 344 35.08 -24.84 14.78
CA GLY A 344 35.90 -24.05 15.70
C GLY A 344 37.16 -23.60 14.94
N THR A 345 37.17 -22.39 14.37
CA THR A 345 38.39 -21.72 13.85
C THR A 345 38.17 -20.19 13.81
N PRO A 346 39.16 -19.35 14.14
CA PRO A 346 38.97 -17.92 14.34
C PRO A 346 39.08 -17.12 13.03
N MET A 347 38.24 -16.08 12.88
CA MET A 347 38.31 -15.14 11.76
C MET A 347 39.41 -14.09 11.96
N THR A 348 40.26 -13.92 10.94
CA THR A 348 41.06 -12.70 10.69
C THR A 348 40.24 -11.64 9.94
N PRO A 349 40.52 -10.34 10.13
CA PRO A 349 39.72 -9.28 9.53
C PRO A 349 40.11 -9.04 8.07
N ILE A 350 39.13 -9.10 7.16
CA ILE A 350 39.31 -8.72 5.75
C ILE A 350 39.25 -7.20 5.64
N GLN A 351 40.38 -6.61 5.25
CA GLN A 351 40.50 -5.23 4.79
C GLN A 351 40.10 -5.14 3.30
N ASN A 352 39.41 -4.04 2.98
CA ASN A 352 39.31 -3.33 1.70
C ASN A 352 39.90 -3.98 0.44
N VAL A 353 39.02 -4.37 -0.50
CA VAL A 353 39.30 -4.27 -1.95
C VAL A 353 37.98 -3.99 -2.69
N PHE A 354 37.74 -2.74 -3.08
CA PHE A 354 36.97 -2.44 -4.28
C PHE A 354 37.95 -1.82 -5.27
N ASN A 355 38.40 -2.64 -6.22
CA ASN A 355 39.01 -2.20 -7.46
C ASN A 355 38.05 -2.61 -8.59
N VAL A 356 37.63 -1.63 -9.38
CA VAL A 356 36.64 -1.78 -10.45
C VAL A 356 37.39 -2.14 -11.73
N ASP A 357 37.20 -3.36 -12.23
CA ASP A 357 37.53 -3.71 -13.61
C ASP A 357 36.51 -4.70 -14.19
N ASN A 358 36.14 -4.46 -15.45
CA ASN A 358 35.06 -5.10 -16.22
C ASN A 358 35.30 -6.60 -16.51
N HIS A 359 34.81 -7.49 -15.64
CA HIS A 359 34.62 -8.90 -16.00
C HIS A 359 33.20 -9.37 -15.66
N THR A 360 32.50 -9.89 -16.66
CA THR A 360 31.24 -10.61 -16.48
C THR A 360 31.47 -11.81 -15.55
N PRO A 361 30.73 -11.95 -14.44
CA PRO A 361 31.00 -13.02 -13.48
C PRO A 361 30.72 -14.42 -14.08
N PRO A 362 31.54 -15.44 -13.79
CA PRO A 362 31.44 -16.78 -14.38
C PRO A 362 30.12 -17.53 -14.10
N TRP A 363 29.28 -17.05 -13.18
CA TRP A 363 27.98 -17.64 -12.89
C TRP A 363 26.87 -17.24 -13.88
N THR A 364 27.07 -16.20 -14.69
CA THR A 364 26.09 -15.75 -15.72
C THR A 364 25.88 -16.80 -16.82
N ALA A 365 26.96 -17.39 -17.33
CA ALA A 365 26.91 -18.46 -18.34
C ALA A 365 26.24 -19.76 -17.83
N HIS A 366 26.22 -20.00 -16.52
CA HIS A 366 25.52 -21.15 -15.94
C HIS A 366 24.01 -20.92 -15.90
N TRP A 367 23.57 -19.72 -15.55
CA TRP A 367 22.15 -19.35 -15.51
C TRP A 367 21.51 -19.23 -16.89
N GLU A 368 22.24 -18.69 -17.87
CA GLU A 368 21.79 -18.66 -19.26
C GLU A 368 21.52 -20.07 -19.80
N ARG A 369 22.36 -21.04 -19.44
CA ARG A 369 22.19 -22.45 -19.80
C ARG A 369 20.93 -23.06 -19.17
N ILE A 370 20.64 -22.75 -17.91
CA ILE A 370 19.45 -23.23 -17.20
C ILE A 370 18.19 -22.65 -17.85
N VAL A 371 18.16 -21.34 -18.10
CA VAL A 371 17.01 -20.68 -18.76
C VAL A 371 16.77 -21.25 -20.15
N ARG A 372 17.84 -21.46 -20.95
CA ARG A 372 17.75 -22.10 -22.28
C ARG A 372 17.16 -23.52 -22.19
N GLN A 373 17.63 -24.34 -21.24
CA GLN A 373 17.12 -25.70 -21.05
C GLN A 373 15.66 -25.73 -20.56
N THR A 374 15.26 -24.82 -19.68
CA THR A 374 13.88 -24.72 -19.19
C THR A 374 12.92 -24.28 -20.29
N ILE A 375 13.31 -23.33 -21.15
CA ILE A 375 12.52 -22.90 -22.32
C ILE A 375 12.34 -24.08 -23.30
N LEU A 376 13.39 -24.85 -23.55
CA LEU A 376 13.32 -26.04 -24.41
C LEU A 376 12.41 -27.12 -23.83
N LEU A 377 12.46 -27.36 -22.52
CA LEU A 377 11.67 -28.39 -21.82
C LEU A 377 10.17 -28.03 -21.68
N GLU A 378 9.82 -26.76 -21.50
CA GLU A 378 8.42 -26.31 -21.41
C GLU A 378 7.76 -26.14 -22.80
N SER A 379 8.55 -26.08 -23.88
CA SER A 379 8.07 -25.94 -25.26
C SER A 379 7.57 -27.25 -25.89
N ARG A 380 6.50 -27.84 -25.33
CA ARG A 380 5.78 -28.96 -25.98
C ARG A 380 4.83 -28.52 -27.08
N ASP A 381 4.68 -27.22 -27.29
CA ASP A 381 3.77 -26.65 -28.28
C ASP A 381 4.47 -26.51 -29.65
N THR A 382 3.83 -26.99 -30.72
CA THR A 382 4.37 -27.00 -32.10
C THR A 382 4.11 -25.70 -32.85
N SER A 383 4.00 -24.60 -32.11
CA SER A 383 3.78 -23.28 -32.70
C SER A 383 4.99 -22.87 -33.57
N PRO A 384 4.78 -22.11 -34.66
CA PRO A 384 5.85 -21.55 -35.47
C PRO A 384 6.88 -20.74 -34.65
N LEU A 385 6.44 -20.16 -33.53
CA LEU A 385 7.30 -19.41 -32.60
C LEU A 385 8.24 -20.33 -31.81
N THR A 386 7.81 -21.54 -31.49
CA THR A 386 8.65 -22.55 -30.82
C THR A 386 9.81 -22.99 -31.73
N ASP A 387 9.54 -23.15 -33.02
CA ASP A 387 10.57 -23.47 -34.02
C ASP A 387 11.52 -22.29 -34.28
N ILE A 388 11.03 -21.05 -34.18
CA ILE A 388 11.87 -19.84 -34.21
C ILE A 388 12.83 -19.83 -33.01
N PHE A 389 12.33 -20.11 -31.80
CA PHE A 389 13.17 -20.20 -30.61
C PHE A 389 14.20 -21.34 -30.68
N ARG A 390 13.83 -22.50 -31.23
CA ARG A 390 14.79 -23.61 -31.45
C ARG A 390 15.91 -23.23 -32.42
N ARG A 391 15.58 -22.57 -33.54
CA ARG A 391 16.57 -22.14 -34.54
C ARG A 391 17.58 -21.11 -34.02
N PHE A 392 17.19 -20.29 -33.05
CA PHE A 392 18.08 -19.29 -32.44
C PHE A 392 18.85 -19.80 -31.21
N ILE A 393 18.51 -20.98 -30.66
CA ILE A 393 19.11 -21.57 -29.46
C ILE A 393 20.05 -22.76 -29.81
N GLU A 394 20.19 -23.11 -31.09
CA GLU A 394 21.15 -24.12 -31.55
C GLU A 394 22.62 -23.79 -31.19
N PRO A 395 23.49 -24.81 -31.06
CA PRO A 395 24.67 -24.79 -30.19
C PRO A 395 25.78 -23.80 -30.56
N ASP A 396 25.76 -23.20 -31.75
CA ASP A 396 26.86 -22.36 -32.24
C ASP A 396 26.73 -20.87 -31.90
N THR A 397 25.73 -20.47 -31.10
CA THR A 397 25.55 -19.07 -30.65
C THR A 397 25.82 -18.90 -29.16
N ASP A 398 27.09 -19.02 -28.79
CA ASP A 398 27.52 -19.06 -27.38
C ASP A 398 27.48 -17.72 -26.64
N HIS A 399 27.19 -16.57 -27.28
CA HIS A 399 27.25 -15.26 -26.62
C HIS A 399 26.14 -14.26 -27.02
N MET A 400 24.94 -14.75 -27.34
CA MET A 400 23.86 -13.84 -27.74
C MET A 400 22.99 -13.41 -26.55
N SER A 401 23.06 -12.13 -26.19
CA SER A 401 22.22 -11.51 -25.14
C SER A 401 20.74 -11.45 -25.55
N LEU A 402 19.82 -11.32 -24.59
CA LEU A 402 18.38 -11.18 -24.87
C LEU A 402 18.08 -9.98 -25.79
N GLN A 403 18.89 -8.91 -25.71
CA GLN A 403 18.82 -7.78 -26.63
C GLN A 403 19.22 -8.18 -28.05
N GLN A 404 20.34 -8.91 -28.21
CA GLN A 404 20.79 -9.38 -29.52
C GLN A 404 19.80 -10.38 -30.14
N LEU A 405 19.11 -11.19 -29.32
CA LEU A 405 18.00 -12.03 -29.78
C LEU A 405 16.83 -11.19 -30.30
N ARG A 406 16.41 -10.16 -29.55
CA ARG A 406 15.33 -9.25 -29.97
C ARG A 406 15.68 -8.50 -31.26
N GLU A 407 16.90 -7.98 -31.35
CA GLU A 407 17.41 -7.27 -32.52
C GLU A 407 17.55 -8.20 -33.73
N ALA A 408 18.01 -9.44 -33.53
CA ALA A 408 18.06 -10.46 -34.57
C ALA A 408 16.65 -10.82 -35.07
N MET A 409 15.67 -10.97 -34.18
CA MET A 409 14.28 -11.21 -34.58
C MET A 409 13.71 -10.04 -35.41
N LEU A 410 13.94 -8.80 -35.00
CA LEU A 410 13.50 -7.63 -35.76
C LEU A 410 14.21 -7.53 -37.13
N ALA A 411 15.51 -7.85 -37.18
CA ALA A 411 16.29 -7.85 -38.42
C ALA A 411 15.83 -8.93 -39.43
N HIS A 412 15.23 -10.02 -38.96
CA HIS A 412 14.66 -11.07 -39.81
C HIS A 412 13.19 -10.83 -40.18
N GLY A 413 12.67 -9.61 -39.97
CA GLY A 413 11.34 -9.19 -40.42
C GLY A 413 10.19 -9.54 -39.48
N HIS A 414 10.48 -9.98 -38.25
CA HIS A 414 9.44 -10.20 -37.25
C HIS A 414 8.85 -8.88 -36.75
N THR A 415 7.56 -8.91 -36.44
CA THR A 415 6.83 -7.72 -35.97
C THR A 415 7.29 -7.31 -34.58
N LYS A 416 7.18 -6.01 -34.27
CA LYS A 416 7.51 -5.45 -32.96
C LYS A 416 6.72 -6.13 -31.82
N SER A 417 5.50 -6.59 -32.10
CA SER A 417 4.66 -7.36 -31.18
C SER A 417 5.21 -8.75 -30.88
N GLU A 418 5.75 -9.47 -31.87
CA GLU A 418 6.33 -10.81 -31.68
C GLU A 418 7.61 -10.74 -30.84
N ALA A 419 8.44 -9.71 -31.09
CA ALA A 419 9.65 -9.47 -30.32
C ALA A 419 9.34 -9.06 -28.85
N GLN A 420 8.27 -8.31 -28.62
CA GLN A 420 7.80 -7.96 -27.27
C GLN A 420 7.19 -9.15 -26.53
N TYR A 421 6.50 -10.03 -27.25
CA TYR A 421 5.92 -11.25 -26.68
C TYR A 421 7.01 -12.24 -26.24
N ALA A 422 8.07 -12.41 -27.04
CA ALA A 422 9.25 -13.20 -26.70
C ALA A 422 9.93 -12.70 -25.41
N ASP A 423 10.10 -11.38 -25.25
CA ASP A 423 10.66 -10.77 -24.04
C ASP A 423 9.78 -11.02 -22.81
N GLN A 424 8.46 -10.87 -22.94
CA GLN A 424 7.51 -11.15 -21.86
C GLN A 424 7.51 -12.63 -21.44
N MET A 425 7.68 -13.55 -22.39
CA MET A 425 7.74 -14.98 -22.12
C MET A 425 9.03 -15.36 -21.37
N ALA A 426 10.18 -14.81 -21.77
CA ALA A 426 11.45 -15.01 -21.07
C ALA A 426 11.37 -14.51 -19.60
N ARG A 427 10.77 -13.33 -19.38
CA ARG A 427 10.55 -12.78 -18.03
C ARG A 427 9.64 -13.67 -17.18
N ARG A 428 8.57 -14.25 -17.76
CA ARG A 428 7.67 -15.19 -17.05
C ARG A 428 8.37 -16.48 -16.63
N VAL A 429 9.24 -17.03 -17.49
CA VAL A 429 10.01 -18.25 -17.17
C VAL A 429 11.00 -17.99 -16.04
N LEU A 430 11.72 -16.86 -16.08
CA LEU A 430 12.60 -16.42 -14.98
C LEU A 430 11.85 -16.29 -13.65
N HIS A 431 10.65 -15.69 -13.67
CA HIS A 431 9.84 -15.51 -12.46
C HIS A 431 9.29 -16.82 -11.88
N LYS A 432 8.99 -17.82 -12.73
CA LYS A 432 8.55 -19.16 -12.29
C LYS A 432 9.69 -20.02 -11.74
N ALA A 433 10.92 -19.82 -12.23
CA ALA A 433 12.09 -20.54 -11.75
C ALA A 433 12.61 -20.03 -10.39
N LEU A 434 12.37 -18.74 -10.08
CA LEU A 434 12.86 -18.07 -8.87
C LEU A 434 12.50 -18.75 -7.53
N PRO A 435 11.27 -19.25 -7.30
CA PRO A 435 10.89 -19.89 -6.04
C PRO A 435 11.57 -21.25 -5.78
N ALA A 436 12.14 -21.87 -6.82
CA ALA A 436 12.84 -23.16 -6.73
C ALA A 436 14.36 -23.01 -6.55
N ALA A 437 14.89 -21.78 -6.57
CA ALA A 437 16.31 -21.49 -6.47
C ALA A 437 16.76 -21.31 -5.00
N GLY A 438 17.96 -21.76 -4.66
CA GLY A 438 18.53 -21.54 -3.32
C GLY A 438 18.80 -20.06 -3.01
N SER A 439 19.02 -19.71 -1.74
CA SER A 439 19.12 -18.30 -1.28
C SER A 439 20.17 -17.45 -2.02
N ALA A 440 21.35 -18.01 -2.33
CA ALA A 440 22.39 -17.32 -3.10
C ALA A 440 22.03 -17.09 -4.58
N GLN A 441 21.17 -17.96 -5.13
CA GLN A 441 20.70 -17.88 -6.51
C GLN A 441 19.57 -16.86 -6.67
N GLN A 442 18.76 -16.69 -5.62
CA GLN A 442 17.68 -15.72 -5.58
C GLN A 442 18.18 -14.27 -5.57
N GLU A 443 19.28 -13.99 -4.87
CA GLU A 443 19.91 -12.67 -4.85
C GLU A 443 20.52 -12.29 -6.22
N SER A 444 21.08 -13.27 -6.92
CA SER A 444 21.63 -13.10 -8.28
C SER A 444 20.52 -12.89 -9.33
N ALA A 445 19.41 -13.62 -9.22
CA ALA A 445 18.25 -13.47 -10.09
C ALA A 445 17.53 -12.11 -9.87
N ASN A 446 17.44 -11.66 -8.62
CA ASN A 446 16.95 -10.32 -8.28
C ASN A 446 17.88 -9.21 -8.83
N SER A 447 19.20 -9.44 -8.82
CA SER A 447 20.17 -8.50 -9.40
C SER A 447 20.04 -8.38 -10.93
N LEU A 448 19.79 -9.51 -11.62
CA LEU A 448 19.50 -9.53 -13.05
C LEU A 448 18.18 -8.82 -13.40
N LEU A 449 17.13 -9.04 -12.61
CA LEU A 449 15.85 -8.33 -12.75
C LEU A 449 16.02 -6.81 -12.52
N ALA A 450 16.83 -6.41 -11.53
CA ALA A 450 17.12 -5.02 -11.25
C ALA A 450 17.90 -4.34 -12.38
N LEU A 451 18.89 -5.02 -12.98
CA LEU A 451 19.64 -4.51 -14.14
C LEU A 451 18.75 -4.32 -15.37
N LEU A 452 17.84 -5.27 -15.64
CA LEU A 452 16.88 -5.15 -16.75
C LEU A 452 15.89 -3.98 -16.57
N VAL A 453 15.55 -3.63 -15.33
CA VAL A 453 14.69 -2.47 -15.01
C VAL A 453 15.46 -1.15 -15.11
N TYR A 454 16.76 -1.16 -14.80
CA TYR A 454 17.61 0.04 -14.83
C TYR A 454 17.97 0.46 -16.26
N ASP A 455 18.24 -0.51 -17.15
CA ASP A 455 18.55 -0.26 -18.57
C ASP A 455 17.36 0.35 -19.34
N ASP A 456 16.13 0.00 -18.97
CA ASP A 456 14.90 0.62 -19.51
C ASP A 456 14.77 2.10 -19.10
N PHE A 457 15.29 2.47 -17.92
CA PHE A 457 15.21 3.84 -17.39
C PHE A 457 16.19 4.79 -18.10
N GLU A 458 17.42 4.35 -18.38
CA GLU A 458 18.44 5.15 -19.07
C GLU A 458 18.11 5.35 -20.58
N ARG A 459 17.47 4.36 -21.20
CA ARG A 459 17.06 4.42 -22.62
C ARG A 459 15.86 5.33 -22.90
N ILE A 460 14.86 5.34 -22.02
CA ILE A 460 13.72 6.27 -22.13
C ILE A 460 14.22 7.73 -22.01
N TRP A 461 15.24 7.95 -21.19
CA TRP A 461 15.84 9.28 -21.00
C TRP A 461 16.64 9.77 -22.20
N THR A 462 17.37 8.88 -22.90
CA THR A 462 18.27 9.26 -24.00
C THR A 462 17.58 9.34 -25.37
N ALA A 463 16.59 8.47 -25.65
CA ALA A 463 15.90 8.44 -26.94
C ALA A 463 14.91 9.63 -27.13
N ASP A 464 14.13 9.96 -26.10
CA ASP A 464 13.12 11.03 -26.19
C ASP A 464 13.74 12.43 -26.19
N PHE A 465 14.87 12.61 -25.47
CA PHE A 465 15.54 13.91 -25.42
C PHE A 465 16.23 14.26 -26.74
N SER A 466 16.87 13.29 -27.39
CA SER A 466 17.53 13.50 -28.69
C SER A 466 16.50 13.76 -29.80
N GLN A 467 15.39 13.00 -29.85
CA GLN A 467 14.35 13.19 -30.87
C GLN A 467 13.58 14.50 -30.69
N ALA A 468 13.32 14.92 -29.46
CA ALA A 468 12.68 16.21 -29.17
C ALA A 468 13.58 17.40 -29.53
N LEU A 469 14.90 17.29 -29.36
CA LEU A 469 15.85 18.35 -29.72
C LEU A 469 16.00 18.48 -31.24
N THR A 470 16.03 17.36 -31.96
CA THR A 470 16.10 17.35 -33.44
C THR A 470 14.81 17.87 -34.07
N ALA A 471 13.63 17.47 -33.58
CA ALA A 471 12.34 17.97 -34.06
C ALA A 471 12.15 19.48 -33.78
N LYS A 472 12.63 19.97 -32.63
CA LYS A 472 12.57 21.39 -32.26
C LYS A 472 13.52 22.27 -33.08
N ASN A 473 14.66 21.72 -33.52
CA ASN A 473 15.59 22.43 -34.39
C ASN A 473 15.15 22.40 -35.87
N LEU A 474 14.50 21.32 -36.31
CA LEU A 474 13.91 21.23 -37.65
C LEU A 474 12.72 22.21 -37.81
N ALA A 475 11.86 22.31 -36.78
CA ALA A 475 10.74 23.26 -36.75
C ALA A 475 11.12 24.74 -36.54
N ARG A 476 12.42 25.03 -36.32
CA ARG A 476 12.96 26.40 -36.28
C ARG A 476 13.63 26.82 -37.58
N THR A 477 13.91 25.87 -38.46
CA THR A 477 14.62 26.09 -39.73
C THR A 477 13.66 26.13 -40.92
N VAL A 478 12.45 25.58 -40.77
CA VAL A 478 11.27 25.81 -41.61
C VAL A 478 10.48 26.97 -41.03
#